data_AF-A0A0U2VY08-F1
#
_entry.id   AF-A0A0U2VY08-F1
#
_cell.length_a   1.000
_cell.length_b   1.000
_cell.length_c   1.000
_cell.angle_alpha   90.00
_cell.angle_beta   90.00
_cell.angle_gamma   90.00
#
_symmetry.space_group_name_H-M   'P 1'
#
loop_
_entity.id
_entity.type
_entity.pdbx_description
1 polymer ?
#
loop_
_entity_poly.entity_id
_entity_poly.type
_entity_poly.pdbx_seq_one_letter_code
_entity_poly.pdbx_strand_id
1 'polypeptide(L)'
;MHTTDLIRTSDFAFELDGQPVSFEQIFPGFHAADRVGIVVRDSGGSIGASGLLAASIAKFYDFYREHLGNGPDKLRIYPDYYVFHVGIRHLDHYWMDIWPPHKEVVVGDEPELVLEAINDRGITRLLVQDAVPYQAAALYEPIPEESIDPECALFLQETISSAEKRILTSLAYSPSGRTRDGDIRVRSTQAAENLVAASIRGTENLSTECKERLLASRLAMAEDRRITETYRRIALGSALCMLANSIRTGVVTRGYMAKM
;
A
#
# COMPACT_ATOMS: atom_id res chain seq x y z
N MET A 1 8.29 -13.90 -13.40
CA MET A 1 7.85 -13.85 -12.01
C MET A 1 9.06 -14.23 -11.18
N HIS A 2 9.57 -13.32 -10.36
CA HIS A 2 10.82 -13.49 -9.62
C HIS A 2 10.60 -14.27 -8.34
N THR A 3 9.40 -14.18 -7.76
CA THR A 3 9.14 -14.63 -6.38
C THR A 3 8.60 -16.06 -6.28
N THR A 4 8.12 -16.65 -7.38
CA THR A 4 7.32 -17.89 -7.39
C THR A 4 8.00 -19.08 -6.71
N ASP A 5 9.30 -19.24 -6.92
CA ASP A 5 10.08 -20.34 -6.33
C ASP A 5 10.89 -19.92 -5.10
N LEU A 6 10.91 -18.63 -4.77
CA LEU A 6 11.75 -18.06 -3.71
C LEU A 6 11.04 -17.94 -2.38
N ILE A 7 9.73 -17.65 -2.39
CA ILE A 7 8.96 -17.36 -1.18
C ILE A 7 7.55 -17.97 -1.21
N ARG A 8 7.06 -18.33 -0.03
CA ARG A 8 5.69 -18.73 0.29
C ARG A 8 5.17 -17.89 1.44
N THR A 9 3.85 -17.75 1.55
CA THR A 9 3.27 -17.00 2.69
C THR A 9 3.69 -17.62 4.03
N SER A 10 3.84 -18.95 4.07
CA SER A 10 4.29 -19.71 5.25
C SER A 10 5.71 -19.41 5.71
N ASP A 11 6.53 -18.76 4.88
CA ASP A 11 7.90 -18.40 5.26
C ASP A 11 7.92 -17.13 6.15
N PHE A 12 6.85 -16.33 6.08
CA PHE A 12 6.66 -15.14 6.89
C PHE A 12 6.02 -15.50 8.23
N ALA A 13 6.30 -14.69 9.26
CA ALA A 13 5.62 -14.80 10.54
C ALA A 13 4.79 -13.55 10.79
N PHE A 14 3.58 -13.73 11.30
CA PHE A 14 2.61 -12.68 11.56
C PHE A 14 2.23 -12.68 13.03
N GLU A 15 2.12 -11.50 13.60
CA GLU A 15 1.55 -11.30 14.93
C GLU A 15 0.45 -10.24 14.86
N LEU A 16 -0.58 -10.43 15.68
CA LEU A 16 -1.63 -9.46 15.94
C LEU A 16 -1.78 -9.33 17.46
N ASP A 17 -1.66 -8.11 17.98
CA ASP A 17 -1.71 -7.83 19.42
C ASP A 17 -0.71 -8.70 20.23
N GLY A 18 0.46 -8.95 19.62
CA GLY A 18 1.54 -9.79 20.17
C GLY A 18 1.27 -11.30 20.13
N GLN A 19 0.16 -11.75 19.56
CA GLN A 19 -0.16 -13.16 19.39
C GLN A 19 0.16 -13.63 17.97
N PRO A 20 0.77 -14.81 17.79
CA PRO A 20 0.95 -15.38 16.45
C PRO A 20 -0.38 -15.59 15.73
N VAL A 21 -0.45 -15.18 14.47
CA VAL A 21 -1.66 -15.30 13.64
C VAL A 21 -1.33 -15.78 12.22
N SER A 22 -2.38 -16.15 11.49
CA SER A 22 -2.32 -16.40 10.05
C SER A 22 -2.40 -15.11 9.23
N PHE A 23 -2.02 -15.17 7.95
CA PHE A 23 -2.16 -14.05 7.01
C PHE A 23 -3.63 -13.61 6.87
N GLU A 24 -4.57 -14.56 6.88
CA GLU A 24 -6.01 -14.34 6.78
C GLU A 24 -6.58 -13.61 7.99
N GLN A 25 -5.90 -13.63 9.14
CA GLN A 25 -6.32 -12.82 10.29
C GLN A 25 -5.89 -11.35 10.15
N ILE A 26 -4.84 -11.05 9.37
CA ILE A 26 -4.49 -9.68 8.97
C ILE A 26 -5.42 -9.21 7.86
N PHE A 27 -5.69 -10.07 6.87
CA PHE A 27 -6.61 -9.81 5.77
C PHE A 27 -7.77 -10.82 5.75
N PRO A 28 -8.84 -10.58 6.53
CA PRO A 28 -10.00 -11.46 6.55
C PRO A 28 -10.61 -11.67 5.16
N GLY A 29 -10.84 -12.94 4.83
CA GLY A 29 -11.42 -13.35 3.56
C GLY A 29 -10.52 -13.15 2.34
N PHE A 30 -9.19 -13.02 2.52
CA PHE A 30 -8.28 -12.79 1.40
C PHE A 30 -8.36 -13.91 0.34
N HIS A 31 -8.51 -13.52 -0.92
CA HIS A 31 -8.63 -14.46 -2.04
C HIS A 31 -7.84 -13.99 -3.27
N ALA A 32 -7.73 -14.86 -4.28
CA ALA A 32 -6.85 -14.67 -5.43
C ALA A 32 -7.22 -13.49 -6.35
N ALA A 33 -8.37 -12.85 -6.14
CA ALA A 33 -8.83 -11.68 -6.90
C ALA A 33 -8.82 -10.40 -6.05
N ASP A 34 -8.37 -10.46 -4.80
CA ASP A 34 -8.08 -9.28 -4.00
C ASP A 34 -6.99 -8.44 -4.66
N ARG A 35 -7.08 -7.12 -4.45
CA ARG A 35 -6.21 -6.11 -5.04
C ARG A 35 -5.61 -5.27 -3.93
N VAL A 36 -4.29 -5.33 -3.79
CA VAL A 36 -3.54 -4.57 -2.79
C VAL A 36 -3.09 -3.24 -3.38
N GLY A 37 -3.38 -2.15 -2.70
CA GLY A 37 -2.91 -0.80 -3.04
C GLY A 37 -2.03 -0.23 -1.95
N ILE A 38 -0.85 0.29 -2.30
CA ILE A 38 0.05 0.98 -1.36
C ILE A 38 0.23 2.42 -1.81
N VAL A 39 -0.11 3.39 -0.96
CA VAL A 39 0.08 4.81 -1.25
C VAL A 39 1.41 5.30 -0.68
N VAL A 40 2.25 5.90 -1.53
CA VAL A 40 3.62 6.31 -1.22
C VAL A 40 3.82 7.78 -1.56
N ARG A 41 4.30 8.57 -0.60
CA ARG A 41 4.56 10.01 -0.76
C ARG A 41 6.04 10.36 -0.60
N ASP A 42 6.80 9.53 0.11
CA ASP A 42 8.22 9.76 0.37
C ASP A 42 9.12 8.94 -0.54
N SER A 43 10.31 9.46 -0.83
CA SER A 43 11.35 8.72 -1.56
C SER A 43 11.72 7.44 -0.82
N GLY A 44 11.53 6.30 -1.48
CA GLY A 44 11.67 4.98 -0.87
C GLY A 44 10.63 4.69 0.23
N GLY A 45 9.55 5.46 0.35
CA GLY A 45 8.60 5.33 1.45
C GLY A 45 7.94 3.95 1.54
N SER A 46 7.74 3.27 0.41
CA SER A 46 7.20 1.91 0.37
C SER A 46 8.10 0.85 1.02
N ILE A 47 9.39 1.14 1.32
CA ILE A 47 10.26 0.14 1.94
C ILE A 47 9.71 -0.33 3.29
N GLY A 48 8.99 0.52 4.02
CA GLY A 48 8.40 0.16 5.31
C GLY A 48 7.19 -0.77 5.21
N ALA A 49 6.69 -1.02 4.00
CA ALA A 49 5.58 -1.93 3.72
C ALA A 49 6.00 -3.19 2.92
N SER A 50 7.29 -3.31 2.58
CA SER A 50 7.77 -4.31 1.62
C SER A 50 7.62 -5.76 2.08
N GLY A 51 7.71 -6.04 3.38
CA GLY A 51 7.56 -7.39 3.93
C GLY A 51 6.12 -7.88 3.83
N LEU A 52 5.14 -7.04 4.18
CA LEU A 52 3.72 -7.38 3.99
C LEU A 52 3.34 -7.44 2.50
N LEU A 53 3.92 -6.58 1.67
CA LEU A 53 3.76 -6.66 0.22
C LEU A 53 4.27 -8.01 -0.31
N ALA A 54 5.51 -8.39 0.01
CA ALA A 54 6.11 -9.66 -0.40
C ALA A 54 5.32 -10.87 0.11
N ALA A 55 4.83 -10.83 1.36
CA ALA A 55 3.95 -11.86 1.89
C ALA A 55 2.63 -11.95 1.11
N SER A 56 2.03 -10.81 0.75
CA SER A 56 0.79 -10.77 -0.03
C SER A 56 0.98 -11.29 -1.45
N ILE A 57 2.14 -11.05 -2.07
CA ILE A 57 2.50 -11.58 -3.39
C ILE A 57 2.72 -13.09 -3.31
N ALA A 58 3.43 -13.55 -2.27
CA ALA A 58 3.59 -14.97 -2.01
C ALA A 58 2.23 -15.66 -1.82
N LYS A 59 1.28 -15.00 -1.14
CA LYS A 59 -0.09 -15.49 -0.96
C LYS A 59 -0.86 -15.58 -2.25
N PHE A 60 -0.75 -14.58 -3.11
CA PHE A 60 -1.33 -14.65 -4.45
C PHE A 60 -0.82 -15.89 -5.21
N TYR A 61 0.50 -16.09 -5.24
CA TYR A 61 1.08 -17.23 -5.95
C TYR A 61 0.78 -18.57 -5.29
N ASP A 62 0.55 -18.63 -3.97
CA ASP A 62 0.08 -19.84 -3.28
C ASP A 62 -1.24 -20.36 -3.87
N PHE A 63 -2.14 -19.49 -4.35
CA PHE A 63 -3.39 -19.92 -4.99
C PHE A 63 -3.18 -20.59 -6.35
N TYR A 64 -2.09 -20.27 -7.05
CA TYR A 64 -1.87 -20.71 -8.43
C TYR A 64 -0.66 -21.62 -8.58
N ARG A 65 0.06 -21.92 -7.50
CA ARG A 65 1.44 -22.42 -7.50
C ARG A 65 1.66 -23.62 -8.42
N GLU A 66 0.73 -24.57 -8.44
CA GLU A 66 0.79 -25.78 -9.27
C GLU A 66 0.68 -25.49 -10.79
N HIS A 67 0.04 -24.38 -11.14
CA HIS A 67 -0.24 -23.93 -12.50
C HIS A 67 0.82 -22.97 -13.05
N LEU A 68 1.69 -22.41 -12.20
CA LEU A 68 2.70 -21.44 -12.60
C LEU A 68 3.88 -22.10 -13.33
N GLY A 69 4.54 -21.34 -14.19
CA GLY A 69 5.76 -21.76 -14.87
C GLY A 69 6.01 -21.02 -16.19
N ASN A 70 7.08 -21.41 -16.89
CA ASN A 70 7.49 -20.79 -18.16
C ASN A 70 7.18 -21.63 -19.41
N GLY A 71 6.55 -22.80 -19.24
CA GLY A 71 6.17 -23.69 -20.34
C GLY A 71 4.87 -23.27 -21.05
N PRO A 72 4.57 -23.85 -22.22
CA PRO A 72 3.38 -23.49 -23.03
C PRO A 72 2.05 -23.66 -22.28
N ASP A 73 1.96 -24.64 -21.38
CA ASP A 73 0.74 -24.97 -20.63
C ASP A 73 0.72 -24.36 -19.21
N LYS A 74 1.61 -23.39 -18.94
CA LYS A 74 1.76 -22.78 -17.62
C LYS A 74 1.26 -21.34 -17.60
N LEU A 75 0.68 -20.95 -16.46
CA LEU A 75 0.22 -19.60 -16.22
C LEU A 75 1.39 -18.66 -15.94
N ARG A 76 1.41 -17.54 -16.65
CA ARG A 76 2.31 -16.41 -16.41
C ARG A 76 1.49 -15.18 -16.02
N ILE A 77 1.13 -15.13 -14.75
CA ILE A 77 0.24 -14.12 -14.17
C ILE A 77 0.95 -13.36 -13.07
N TYR A 78 0.50 -12.15 -12.80
CA TYR A 78 1.03 -11.29 -11.73
C TYR A 78 -0.16 -10.76 -10.93
N PRO A 79 -0.01 -10.57 -9.61
CA PRO A 79 -1.10 -10.06 -8.77
C PRO A 79 -1.51 -8.66 -9.23
N ASP A 80 -2.80 -8.34 -9.19
CA ASP A 80 -3.32 -6.98 -9.43
C ASP A 80 -3.10 -6.10 -8.19
N TYR A 81 -1.81 -5.92 -7.86
CA TYR A 81 -1.34 -5.07 -6.79
C TYR A 81 -0.68 -3.83 -7.38
N TYR A 82 -0.88 -2.70 -6.72
CA TYR A 82 -0.53 -1.39 -7.26
C TYR A 82 0.20 -0.57 -6.20
N VAL A 83 1.18 0.19 -6.66
CA VAL A 83 1.84 1.21 -5.84
C VAL A 83 1.47 2.57 -6.41
N PHE A 84 0.81 3.38 -5.60
CA PHE A 84 0.37 4.74 -5.92
C PHE A 84 1.42 5.73 -5.42
N HIS A 85 2.27 6.16 -6.34
CA HIS A 85 3.30 7.15 -6.10
C HIS A 85 2.73 8.54 -6.25
N VAL A 86 2.61 9.26 -5.14
CA VAL A 86 2.09 10.62 -5.15
C VAL A 86 3.18 11.60 -5.58
N GLY A 87 2.87 12.40 -6.61
CA GLY A 87 3.75 13.40 -7.22
C GLY A 87 4.75 12.80 -8.20
N ILE A 88 5.65 11.94 -7.72
CA ILE A 88 6.74 11.34 -8.50
C ILE A 88 6.90 9.88 -8.16
N ARG A 89 7.51 9.09 -9.05
CA ARG A 89 7.85 7.68 -8.76
C ARG A 89 8.97 7.60 -7.72
N HIS A 90 8.69 6.97 -6.58
CA HIS A 90 9.58 6.93 -5.41
C HIS A 90 10.48 5.69 -5.33
N LEU A 91 10.08 4.60 -5.96
CA LEU A 91 10.81 3.32 -6.00
C LEU A 91 10.31 2.47 -7.18
N ASP A 92 11.14 1.53 -7.64
CA ASP A 92 10.75 0.46 -8.56
C ASP A 92 10.60 -0.88 -7.81
N HIS A 93 9.44 -1.52 -7.93
CA HIS A 93 9.07 -2.77 -7.25
C HIS A 93 9.08 -3.99 -8.19
N TYR A 94 9.73 -3.90 -9.34
CA TYR A 94 9.86 -4.96 -10.34
C TYR A 94 10.34 -6.30 -9.75
N TRP A 95 11.35 -6.27 -8.89
CA TRP A 95 11.89 -7.48 -8.25
C TRP A 95 10.92 -8.12 -7.26
N MET A 96 9.90 -7.39 -6.82
CA MET A 96 8.80 -7.91 -6.01
C MET A 96 7.56 -8.21 -6.86
N ASP A 97 7.69 -8.39 -8.18
CA ASP A 97 6.59 -8.78 -9.06
C ASP A 97 5.40 -7.78 -9.09
N ILE A 98 5.63 -6.50 -8.78
CA ILE A 98 4.71 -5.43 -9.19
C ILE A 98 4.93 -5.19 -10.68
N TRP A 99 4.13 -5.90 -11.48
CA TRP A 99 4.31 -5.99 -12.91
C TRP A 99 2.97 -6.31 -13.60
N PRO A 100 2.70 -5.78 -14.81
CA PRO A 100 3.56 -4.94 -15.66
C PRO A 100 3.80 -3.50 -15.17
N PRO A 101 4.65 -2.69 -15.84
CA PRO A 101 5.05 -1.37 -15.36
C PRO A 101 3.90 -0.41 -15.04
N HIS A 102 2.74 -0.57 -15.67
CA HIS A 102 1.55 0.25 -15.40
C HIS A 102 0.94 0.05 -13.99
N LYS A 103 1.44 -0.92 -13.21
CA LYS A 103 1.07 -1.14 -11.82
C LYS A 103 1.81 -0.20 -10.85
N GLU A 104 2.80 0.53 -11.36
CA GLU A 104 3.49 1.62 -10.67
C GLU A 104 2.85 2.93 -11.12
N VAL A 105 1.92 3.42 -10.31
CA VAL A 105 0.98 4.47 -10.69
C VAL A 105 1.45 5.80 -10.14
N VAL A 106 1.91 6.70 -11.00
CA VAL A 106 2.19 8.09 -10.58
C VAL A 106 0.90 8.89 -10.66
N VAL A 107 0.52 9.52 -9.55
CA VAL A 107 -0.69 10.34 -9.42
C VAL A 107 -0.33 11.73 -8.94
N GLY A 108 -1.13 12.74 -9.30
CA GLY A 108 -0.96 14.10 -8.78
C GLY A 108 -1.09 14.13 -7.25
N ASP A 109 -0.42 15.08 -6.61
CA ASP A 109 -0.54 15.29 -5.15
C ASP A 109 -1.81 16.06 -4.81
N GLU A 110 -2.95 15.42 -5.11
CA GLU A 110 -4.28 15.90 -4.77
C GLU A 110 -5.12 14.73 -4.24
N PRO A 111 -5.79 14.87 -3.08
CA PRO A 111 -6.49 13.75 -2.44
C PRO A 111 -7.50 13.06 -3.37
N GLU A 112 -8.33 13.83 -4.09
CA GLU A 112 -9.32 13.29 -5.03
C GLU A 112 -8.67 12.43 -6.12
N LEU A 113 -7.59 12.91 -6.76
CA LEU A 113 -6.88 12.14 -7.80
C LEU A 113 -6.29 10.84 -7.27
N VAL A 114 -5.80 10.84 -6.01
CA VAL A 114 -5.28 9.62 -5.38
C VAL A 114 -6.42 8.62 -5.18
N LEU A 115 -7.57 9.07 -4.67
CA LEU A 115 -8.72 8.20 -4.42
C LEU A 115 -9.39 7.69 -5.70
N GLU A 116 -9.49 8.52 -6.74
CA GLU A 116 -9.91 8.12 -8.08
C GLU A 116 -9.03 6.97 -8.60
N ALA A 117 -7.70 7.14 -8.54
CA ALA A 117 -6.78 6.12 -9.04
C ALA A 117 -6.91 4.79 -8.27
N ILE A 118 -7.15 4.85 -6.96
CA ILE A 118 -7.45 3.70 -6.10
C ILE A 118 -8.75 3.02 -6.54
N ASN A 119 -9.80 3.79 -6.76
CA ASN A 119 -11.11 3.28 -7.19
C ASN A 119 -11.07 2.66 -8.59
N ASP A 120 -10.42 3.31 -9.55
CA ASP A 120 -10.27 2.85 -10.93
C ASP A 120 -9.58 1.49 -11.03
N ARG A 121 -8.68 1.20 -10.09
CA ARG A 121 -7.97 -0.08 -10.01
C ARG A 121 -8.68 -1.12 -9.18
N GLY A 122 -9.78 -0.74 -8.52
CA GLY A 122 -10.61 -1.62 -7.74
C GLY A 122 -9.91 -2.16 -6.48
N ILE A 123 -9.09 -1.35 -5.80
CA ILE A 123 -8.38 -1.79 -4.59
C ILE A 123 -9.34 -2.32 -3.53
N THR A 124 -9.01 -3.48 -2.95
CA THR A 124 -9.77 -4.11 -1.86
C THR A 124 -9.01 -4.08 -0.54
N ARG A 125 -7.67 -4.03 -0.57
CA ARG A 125 -6.80 -3.91 0.61
C ARG A 125 -5.90 -2.69 0.45
N LEU A 126 -6.07 -1.69 1.30
CA LEU A 126 -5.39 -0.41 1.18
C LEU A 126 -4.35 -0.22 2.29
N LEU A 127 -3.11 0.11 1.90
CA LEU A 127 -2.04 0.53 2.80
C LEU A 127 -1.74 2.01 2.54
N VAL A 128 -1.75 2.83 3.59
CA VAL A 128 -1.42 4.25 3.54
C VAL A 128 -0.29 4.58 4.50
N GLN A 129 0.54 5.54 4.14
CA GLN A 129 1.57 6.03 5.07
C GLN A 129 0.91 6.63 6.32
N ASP A 130 1.43 6.26 7.49
CA ASP A 130 1.00 6.76 8.78
C ASP A 130 1.32 8.25 8.87
N ALA A 131 0.27 9.05 8.82
CA ALA A 131 0.32 10.49 9.02
C ALA A 131 -0.63 10.85 10.15
N VAL A 132 -0.43 12.02 10.77
CA VAL A 132 -1.49 12.58 11.62
C VAL A 132 -2.70 12.78 10.72
N PRO A 133 -3.85 12.13 10.98
CA PRO A 133 -5.04 12.38 10.21
C PRO A 133 -5.35 13.86 10.35
N TYR A 134 -5.35 14.59 9.23
CA TYR A 134 -6.00 15.89 9.25
C TYR A 134 -7.46 15.66 9.65
N GLN A 135 -8.03 16.55 10.46
CA GLN A 135 -9.44 16.53 10.82
C GLN A 135 -10.36 16.83 9.61
N ALA A 136 -10.01 16.34 8.43
CA ALA A 136 -10.83 16.37 7.23
C ALA A 136 -12.05 15.44 7.37
N ALA A 137 -11.98 14.41 8.22
CA ALA A 137 -13.14 13.58 8.56
C ALA A 137 -14.26 14.36 9.27
N ALA A 138 -14.00 15.55 9.84
CA ALA A 138 -15.04 16.39 10.44
C ALA A 138 -16.00 16.99 9.42
N LEU A 139 -15.78 16.78 8.11
CA LEU A 139 -16.69 17.24 7.05
C LEU A 139 -17.89 16.32 6.82
N TYR A 140 -17.94 15.15 7.49
CA TYR A 140 -18.93 14.11 7.17
C TYR A 140 -19.53 13.39 8.39
N GLU A 141 -19.56 14.03 9.57
CA GLU A 141 -20.82 13.90 10.33
C GLU A 141 -21.94 14.42 9.42
N PRO A 142 -23.21 13.97 9.53
CA PRO A 142 -24.31 14.46 8.70
C PRO A 142 -24.55 15.95 8.97
N ILE A 143 -23.70 16.77 8.39
CA ILE A 143 -23.77 18.21 8.31
C ILE A 143 -24.76 18.44 7.17
N PRO A 144 -25.86 19.17 7.42
CA PRO A 144 -26.77 19.55 6.35
C PRO A 144 -25.98 20.12 5.17
N GLU A 145 -26.33 19.76 3.94
CA GLU A 145 -25.64 20.15 2.70
C GLU A 145 -25.36 21.66 2.62
N GLU A 146 -26.23 22.46 3.23
CA GLU A 146 -26.17 23.91 3.40
C GLU A 146 -25.00 24.42 4.27
N SER A 147 -24.36 23.53 5.02
CA SER A 147 -23.31 23.81 6.01
C SER A 147 -21.97 23.16 5.68
N ILE A 148 -21.89 22.43 4.55
CA ILE A 148 -20.61 21.99 3.98
C ILE A 148 -19.95 23.22 3.37
N ASP A 149 -18.84 23.67 3.95
CA ASP A 149 -17.99 24.64 3.26
C ASP A 149 -17.34 23.95 2.04
N PRO A 150 -17.69 24.34 0.80
CA PRO A 150 -17.13 23.75 -0.41
C PRO A 150 -15.61 23.89 -0.49
N GLU A 151 -15.01 24.84 0.23
CA GLU A 151 -13.55 25.05 0.28
C GLU A 151 -12.82 24.06 1.19
N CYS A 152 -13.55 23.26 1.95
CA CYS A 152 -13.01 22.24 2.84
C CYS A 152 -13.21 20.81 2.32
N ALA A 153 -14.18 20.55 1.43
CA ALA A 153 -14.44 19.22 0.86
C ALA A 153 -13.20 18.69 0.12
N LEU A 154 -12.55 17.66 0.65
CA LEU A 154 -11.35 17.07 0.02
C LEU A 154 -11.67 16.04 -1.07
N PHE A 155 -12.84 15.42 -0.97
CA PHE A 155 -13.27 14.36 -1.87
C PHE A 155 -14.72 14.56 -2.31
N LEU A 156 -15.08 14.04 -3.50
CA LEU A 156 -16.48 13.87 -3.87
C LEU A 156 -17.12 12.72 -3.09
N GLN A 157 -18.42 12.84 -2.81
CA GLN A 157 -19.17 11.81 -2.08
C GLN A 157 -19.20 10.49 -2.84
N GLU A 158 -19.41 10.53 -4.15
CA GLU A 158 -19.45 9.36 -5.02
C GLU A 158 -18.11 8.61 -5.02
N THR A 159 -17.00 9.36 -4.99
CA THR A 159 -15.64 8.81 -4.92
C THR A 159 -15.42 8.09 -3.58
N ILE A 160 -15.88 8.67 -2.46
CA ILE A 160 -15.86 8.01 -1.14
C ILE A 160 -16.73 6.74 -1.15
N SER A 161 -18.00 6.84 -1.59
CA SER A 161 -18.93 5.70 -1.59
C SER A 161 -18.44 4.53 -2.45
N SER A 162 -17.74 4.80 -3.55
CA SER A 162 -17.08 3.76 -4.36
C SER A 162 -15.98 3.03 -3.55
N ALA A 163 -15.23 3.76 -2.73
CA ALA A 163 -14.18 3.20 -1.88
C ALA A 163 -14.79 2.37 -0.75
N GLU A 164 -15.80 2.90 -0.04
CA GLU A 164 -16.51 2.22 1.06
C GLU A 164 -17.13 0.89 0.63
N LYS A 165 -17.67 0.84 -0.59
CA LYS A 165 -18.27 -0.38 -1.14
C LYS A 165 -17.25 -1.49 -1.39
N ARG A 166 -15.98 -1.15 -1.59
CA ARG A 166 -14.97 -2.07 -2.15
C ARG A 166 -13.82 -2.39 -1.20
N ILE A 167 -13.34 -1.41 -0.44
CA ILE A 167 -12.18 -1.58 0.43
C ILE A 167 -12.60 -2.33 1.69
N LEU A 168 -12.03 -3.52 1.87
CA LEU A 168 -12.36 -4.44 2.96
C LEU A 168 -11.37 -4.32 4.13
N THR A 169 -10.16 -3.85 3.86
CA THR A 169 -9.12 -3.68 4.89
C THR A 169 -8.30 -2.44 4.61
N SER A 170 -8.03 -1.66 5.66
CA SER A 170 -7.15 -0.50 5.59
C SER A 170 -6.10 -0.57 6.70
N LEU A 171 -4.84 -0.39 6.34
CA LEU A 171 -3.70 -0.41 7.26
C LEU A 171 -2.89 0.88 7.12
N ALA A 172 -2.46 1.45 8.24
CA ALA A 172 -1.40 2.44 8.26
C ALA A 172 -0.04 1.74 8.34
N TYR A 173 0.95 2.28 7.64
CA TYR A 173 2.34 1.84 7.73
C TYR A 173 3.30 3.03 7.79
N SER A 174 4.46 2.90 8.43
CA SER A 174 5.50 3.93 8.42
C SER A 174 6.60 3.61 7.40
N PRO A 175 7.17 4.59 6.69
CA PRO A 175 8.39 4.41 5.88
C PRO A 175 9.57 3.79 6.64
N SER A 176 9.65 4.03 7.95
CA SER A 176 10.68 3.45 8.82
C SER A 176 10.41 1.98 9.17
N GLY A 177 9.30 1.40 8.72
CA GLY A 177 8.84 0.07 9.12
C GLY A 177 8.39 -0.01 10.58
N ARG A 178 8.30 1.13 11.28
CA ARG A 178 7.81 1.23 12.67
C ARG A 178 6.63 2.19 12.72
N THR A 179 5.43 1.63 12.62
CA THR A 179 4.16 2.35 12.68
C THR A 179 3.78 2.63 14.12
N ARG A 180 3.30 3.86 14.40
CA ARG A 180 2.86 4.25 15.74
C ARG A 180 1.62 3.43 16.12
N ASP A 181 1.53 2.99 17.36
CA ASP A 181 0.40 2.17 17.86
C ASP A 181 0.10 0.95 16.96
N GLY A 182 1.16 0.37 16.37
CA GLY A 182 1.03 -0.77 15.47
C GLY A 182 0.64 -2.03 16.24
N ASP A 183 -0.46 -2.66 15.81
CA ASP A 183 -1.01 -3.89 16.38
C ASP A 183 -0.65 -5.13 15.56
N ILE A 184 -0.18 -4.96 14.33
CA ILE A 184 0.30 -6.04 13.47
C ILE A 184 1.82 -6.00 13.39
N ARG A 185 2.47 -7.16 13.49
CA ARG A 185 3.89 -7.33 13.15
C ARG A 185 4.06 -8.36 12.04
N VAL A 186 4.94 -8.06 11.10
CA VAL A 186 5.28 -8.95 9.98
C VAL A 186 6.79 -9.17 10.01
N ARG A 187 7.23 -10.41 10.18
CA ARG A 187 8.64 -10.79 10.06
C ARG A 187 8.91 -11.37 8.69
N SER A 188 9.77 -10.68 7.95
CA SER A 188 10.19 -11.04 6.60
C SER A 188 11.19 -12.20 6.58
N THR A 189 11.60 -12.61 5.38
CA THR A 189 12.53 -13.72 5.13
C THR A 189 13.75 -13.21 4.39
N GLN A 190 14.88 -13.91 4.51
CA GLN A 190 16.09 -13.49 3.78
C GLN A 190 15.86 -13.45 2.25
N ALA A 191 15.07 -14.38 1.71
CA ALA A 191 14.74 -14.40 0.29
C ALA A 191 13.92 -13.17 -0.12
N ALA A 192 12.90 -12.80 0.67
CA ALA A 192 12.12 -11.58 0.44
C ALA A 192 13.00 -10.32 0.54
N GLU A 193 13.85 -10.25 1.57
CA GLU A 193 14.75 -9.09 1.77
C GLU A 193 15.77 -8.93 0.65
N ASN A 194 16.21 -10.01 0.00
CA ASN A 194 17.05 -9.93 -1.18
C ASN A 194 16.32 -9.25 -2.35
N LEU A 195 15.01 -9.49 -2.50
CA LEU A 195 14.17 -8.86 -3.52
C LEU A 195 13.96 -7.37 -3.20
N VAL A 196 13.71 -7.02 -1.94
CA VAL A 196 13.62 -5.62 -1.49
C VAL A 196 14.92 -4.87 -1.80
N ALA A 197 16.06 -5.46 -1.46
CA ALA A 197 17.36 -4.87 -1.73
C ALA A 197 17.63 -4.75 -3.25
N ALA A 198 17.17 -5.70 -4.06
CA ALA A 198 17.26 -5.63 -5.52
C ALA A 198 16.40 -4.50 -6.10
N SER A 199 15.18 -4.30 -5.59
CA SER A 199 14.29 -3.17 -5.92
C SER A 199 14.97 -1.82 -5.63
N ILE A 200 15.54 -1.66 -4.44
CA ILE A 200 16.27 -0.43 -4.07
C ILE A 200 17.45 -0.18 -5.01
N ARG A 201 18.28 -1.20 -5.26
CA ARG A 201 19.46 -1.06 -6.13
C ARG A 201 19.08 -0.79 -7.59
N GLY A 202 18.03 -1.44 -8.07
CA GLY A 202 17.55 -1.38 -9.46
C GLY A 202 16.76 -0.11 -9.81
N THR A 203 16.35 0.68 -8.82
CA THR A 203 15.62 1.93 -9.10
C THR A 203 16.55 2.97 -9.73
N GLU A 204 16.26 3.41 -10.96
CA GLU A 204 17.14 4.31 -11.72
C GLU A 204 17.18 5.73 -11.16
N ASN A 205 16.04 6.25 -10.69
CA ASN A 205 15.90 7.66 -10.27
C ASN A 205 16.41 7.96 -8.85
N LEU A 206 17.05 7.00 -8.18
CA LEU A 206 17.63 7.19 -6.86
C LEU A 206 19.15 7.35 -6.95
N SER A 207 19.70 8.36 -6.28
CA SER A 207 21.15 8.51 -6.13
C SER A 207 21.75 7.33 -5.34
N THR A 208 23.04 7.08 -5.54
CA THR A 208 23.78 6.04 -4.79
C THR A 208 23.66 6.25 -3.28
N GLU A 209 23.84 7.48 -2.80
CA GLU A 209 23.69 7.83 -1.38
C GLU A 209 22.27 7.53 -0.87
N CYS A 210 21.24 7.84 -1.67
CA CYS A 210 19.87 7.52 -1.30
C CYS A 210 19.66 6.01 -1.20
N LYS A 211 20.18 5.22 -2.15
CA LYS A 211 20.10 3.76 -2.12
C LYS A 211 20.80 3.17 -0.90
N GLU A 212 22.00 3.65 -0.57
CA GLU A 212 22.75 3.22 0.62
C GLU A 212 21.99 3.53 1.91
N ARG A 213 21.42 4.74 2.01
CA ARG A 213 20.59 5.15 3.15
C ARG A 213 19.34 4.27 3.29
N LEU A 214 18.64 3.96 2.19
CA LEU A 214 17.46 3.08 2.21
C LEU A 214 17.83 1.65 2.63
N LEU A 215 18.95 1.12 2.12
CA LEU A 215 19.45 -0.20 2.52
C LEU A 215 19.84 -0.23 4.02
N ALA A 216 20.53 0.80 4.50
CA ALA A 216 20.88 0.92 5.92
C ALA A 216 19.63 1.04 6.80
N SER A 217 18.66 1.87 6.38
CA SER A 217 17.37 2.00 7.06
C SER A 217 16.61 0.68 7.09
N ARG A 218 16.67 -0.11 6.02
CA ARG A 218 16.06 -1.44 5.97
C ARG A 218 16.71 -2.36 7.00
N LEU A 219 18.03 -2.47 7.00
CA LEU A 219 18.77 -3.32 7.94
C LEU A 219 18.52 -2.95 9.41
N ALA A 220 18.32 -1.67 9.71
CA ALA A 220 18.00 -1.18 11.05
C ALA A 220 16.63 -1.68 11.58
N MET A 221 15.75 -2.20 10.72
CA MET A 221 14.45 -2.77 11.10
C MET A 221 14.55 -4.22 11.61
N ALA A 222 15.76 -4.79 11.69
CA ALA A 222 15.96 -6.17 12.14
C ALA A 222 15.68 -6.35 13.64
N GLU A 223 14.82 -7.31 13.96
CA GLU A 223 14.58 -7.84 15.30
C GLU A 223 14.86 -9.35 15.24
N ASP A 224 15.65 -9.88 16.17
CA ASP A 224 16.04 -11.30 16.19
C ASP A 224 16.56 -11.83 14.84
N ARG A 225 17.39 -11.02 14.17
CA ARG A 225 17.99 -11.28 12.84
C ARG A 225 16.99 -11.35 11.67
N ARG A 226 15.72 -11.03 11.88
CA ARG A 226 14.72 -10.90 10.81
C ARG A 226 14.24 -9.47 10.71
N ILE A 227 14.14 -8.97 9.48
CA ILE A 227 13.50 -7.69 9.23
C ILE A 227 12.04 -7.79 9.66
N THR A 228 11.66 -6.92 10.59
CA THR A 228 10.32 -6.89 11.16
C THR A 228 9.72 -5.54 10.83
N GLU A 229 8.48 -5.51 10.38
CA GLU A 229 7.70 -4.30 10.14
C GLU A 229 6.48 -4.30 11.05
N THR A 230 6.02 -3.12 11.45
CA THR A 230 4.76 -2.98 12.19
C THR A 230 3.74 -2.18 11.39
N TYR A 231 2.47 -2.53 11.57
CA TYR A 231 1.33 -1.90 10.88
C TYR A 231 0.22 -1.66 11.90
N ARG A 232 -0.65 -0.69 11.61
CA ARG A 232 -1.83 -0.41 12.44
C ARG A 232 -3.09 -0.63 11.63
N ARG A 233 -4.02 -1.47 12.11
CA ARG A 233 -5.38 -1.52 11.56
C ARG A 233 -6.07 -0.18 11.78
N ILE A 234 -6.68 0.36 10.72
CA ILE A 234 -7.40 1.63 10.79
C ILE A 234 -8.75 1.50 10.08
N ALA A 235 -9.71 2.33 10.47
CA ALA A 235 -10.95 2.49 9.72
C ALA A 235 -10.65 3.14 8.36
N LEU A 236 -11.46 2.82 7.33
CA LEU A 236 -11.30 3.39 6.00
C LEU A 236 -11.34 4.93 6.02
N GLY A 237 -12.26 5.53 6.77
CA GLY A 237 -12.33 7.00 6.89
C GLY A 237 -11.03 7.63 7.41
N SER A 238 -10.33 6.97 8.34
CA SER A 238 -9.01 7.41 8.78
C SER A 238 -7.96 7.26 7.69
N ALA A 239 -8.02 6.18 6.90
CA ALA A 239 -7.11 5.98 5.76
C ALA A 239 -7.30 7.06 4.70
N LEU A 240 -8.55 7.44 4.39
CA LEU A 240 -8.87 8.53 3.47
C LEU A 240 -8.32 9.87 3.95
N CYS A 241 -8.38 10.16 5.25
CA CYS A 241 -7.77 11.37 5.81
C CYS A 241 -6.25 11.38 5.67
N MET A 242 -5.59 10.22 5.73
CA MET A 242 -4.14 10.09 5.50
C MET A 242 -3.74 10.20 4.03
N LEU A 243 -4.70 10.12 3.09
CA LEU A 243 -4.46 10.45 1.69
C LEU A 243 -4.28 11.96 1.47
N ALA A 244 -4.60 12.81 2.44
CA ALA A 244 -4.49 14.25 2.31
C ALA A 244 -3.26 14.80 3.05
N ASN A 245 -2.56 15.74 2.41
CA ASN A 245 -1.49 16.53 3.01
C ASN A 245 -1.97 17.95 3.41
N SER A 246 -3.23 18.29 3.12
CA SER A 246 -3.85 19.60 3.28
C SER A 246 -5.34 19.42 3.56
N ILE A 247 -5.92 20.36 4.31
CA ILE A 247 -7.38 20.46 4.56
C ILE A 247 -8.10 21.33 3.52
N ARG A 248 -7.36 21.96 2.61
CA ARG A 248 -7.94 22.81 1.56
C ARG A 248 -8.38 21.95 0.38
N THR A 249 -9.56 22.23 -0.15
CA THR A 249 -10.04 21.62 -1.40
C THR A 249 -9.01 21.80 -2.52
N GLY A 250 -8.75 20.71 -3.23
CA GLY A 250 -7.83 20.70 -4.37
C GLY A 250 -8.42 21.41 -5.60
N VAL A 251 -7.59 21.57 -6.65
CA VAL A 251 -8.02 22.24 -7.88
C VAL A 251 -8.99 21.34 -8.67
N VAL A 252 -8.72 20.04 -8.69
CA VAL A 252 -9.57 19.05 -9.35
C VAL A 252 -10.90 18.91 -8.63
N THR A 253 -10.89 18.78 -7.29
CA THR A 253 -12.14 18.69 -6.52
C THR A 253 -13.04 19.91 -6.75
N ARG A 254 -12.49 21.14 -6.68
CA ARG A 254 -13.23 22.36 -7.04
C ARG A 254 -13.76 22.32 -8.46
N GLY A 255 -12.96 21.82 -9.39
CA GLY A 255 -13.33 21.69 -10.80
C GLY A 255 -14.48 20.72 -11.05
N TYR A 256 -14.63 19.70 -10.22
CA TYR A 256 -15.79 18.80 -10.28
C TYR A 256 -17.03 19.39 -9.63
N MET A 257 -16.88 20.00 -8.45
CA MET A 257 -17.99 20.65 -7.75
C MET A 257 -18.62 21.77 -8.61
N ALA A 258 -17.82 22.50 -9.38
CA ALA A 258 -18.31 23.53 -10.30
C ALA A 258 -19.12 22.99 -11.51
N LYS A 259 -19.12 21.67 -11.74
CA LYS A 259 -19.88 21.02 -12.82
C LYS A 259 -21.21 20.42 -12.33
N MET A 260 -21.43 20.36 -11.02
CA MET A 260 -22.68 19.93 -10.39
C MET A 260 -23.69 21.08 -10.42
#